data_AF-A0A497EAT0-F1
#
_entry.id   AF-A0A497EAT0-F1
#
_cell.length_a   1.000
_cell.length_b   1.000
_cell.length_c   1.000
_cell.angle_alpha   90.00
_cell.angle_beta   90.00
_cell.angle_gamma   90.00
#
_symmetry.space_group_name_H-M   'P 1'
#
loop_
_entity.id
_entity.type
_entity.pdbx_description
1 polymer ?
#
loop_
_entity_poly.entity_id
_entity_poly.type
_entity_poly.pdbx_seq_one_letter_code
_entity_poly.pdbx_strand_id
1 'polypeptide(L)'
;MTRSLSGSLKHLSPPALLRLVSATGASGTLELVTDAGVIQIDIVDGGVRMATERDLRVVAQILESHDGSYRFSPLVGGGGETDVILDAADFLAAVQTVSKNKRTPFSSEIDVDALIAGEVLEVSGGAAKPAIHLLSEVSAENPLDDLLEDLAETAPDELLLAQVGVVSQDPRPWRGSVDREWRRRGWQVRLFGVPDDVDPQNLDALVVHQQLSITRIGREEDWLELVRRADAEGTPVIWVGPLGDPVWVGHLVEAGVDFLLPSVQTEGGEAGHRFFQALGTVVDRWLSRGRGTGAEVEIPQAVTELVDTLLHGVEADEALGSFLQLAASQLARGAVFSVEGTSVRCRAGFGYPLGFGGGVLPRGIGLLERMIRDGEEISGLDPSSGGAMQLAKAVGLAELHSETVVLPLGTRARVQGFLLGDREGEALPDMGDLAMLAKRLGGAFF
;
A
#
# COMPACT_ATOMS: atom_id res chain seq x y z
N MET A 1 6.92 10.19 -24.11
CA MET A 1 6.66 11.59 -23.69
C MET A 1 6.80 11.66 -22.19
N THR A 2 7.52 12.65 -21.65
CA THR A 2 7.66 12.83 -20.19
C THR A 2 6.38 13.43 -19.62
N ARG A 3 5.71 12.67 -18.76
CA ARG A 3 4.39 13.00 -18.20
C ARG A 3 4.55 13.97 -17.02
N SER A 4 4.02 15.19 -17.12
CA SER A 4 4.00 16.13 -16.00
C SER A 4 2.91 15.78 -14.99
N LEU A 5 3.21 15.96 -13.70
CA LEU A 5 2.26 15.82 -12.59
C LEU A 5 1.89 17.22 -12.08
N SER A 6 0.61 17.54 -11.89
CA SER A 6 0.19 18.87 -11.43
C SER A 6 -1.12 18.83 -10.65
N GLY A 7 -1.29 19.74 -9.69
CA GLY A 7 -2.49 19.78 -8.85
C GLY A 7 -2.48 20.89 -7.80
N SER A 8 -3.34 20.74 -6.79
CA SER A 8 -3.51 21.69 -5.69
C SER A 8 -2.91 21.15 -4.39
N LEU A 9 -2.26 22.02 -3.62
CA LEU A 9 -1.69 21.67 -2.31
C LEU A 9 -2.74 21.46 -1.22
N LYS A 10 -4.00 21.83 -1.49
CA LYS A 10 -5.16 21.46 -0.64
C LYS A 10 -5.51 19.97 -0.69
N HIS A 11 -4.95 19.25 -1.67
CA HIS A 11 -5.35 17.87 -2.00
C HIS A 11 -4.17 16.91 -2.06
N LEU A 12 -2.94 17.44 -2.05
CA LEU A 12 -1.73 16.66 -1.92
C LEU A 12 -0.69 17.55 -1.24
N SER A 13 -0.37 17.23 0.02
CA SER A 13 0.58 18.02 0.78
C SER A 13 1.98 18.01 0.13
N PRO A 14 2.77 19.09 0.26
CA PRO A 14 4.12 19.12 -0.29
C PRO A 14 5.02 17.94 0.13
N PRO A 15 4.99 17.45 1.39
CA PRO A 15 5.71 16.24 1.79
C PRO A 15 5.24 14.96 1.06
N ALA A 16 3.93 14.77 0.91
CA ALA A 16 3.37 13.61 0.20
C ALA A 16 3.77 13.64 -1.29
N LEU A 17 3.75 14.83 -1.90
CA LEU A 17 4.20 15.04 -3.27
C LEU A 17 5.69 14.72 -3.45
N LEU A 18 6.56 15.17 -2.55
CA LEU A 18 7.98 14.86 -2.59
C LEU A 18 8.23 13.36 -2.47
N ARG A 19 7.56 12.67 -1.55
CA ARG A 19 7.64 11.20 -1.42
C ARG A 19 7.21 10.48 -2.69
N LEU A 20 6.11 10.92 -3.31
CA LEU A 20 5.59 10.32 -4.54
C LEU A 20 6.58 10.47 -5.71
N VAL A 21 7.16 11.66 -5.90
CA VAL A 21 8.16 11.85 -6.95
C VAL A 21 9.46 11.07 -6.65
N SER A 22 9.79 10.93 -5.37
CA SER A 22 10.97 10.17 -4.93
C SER A 22 10.84 8.67 -5.13
N ALA A 23 9.67 8.11 -4.77
CA ALA A 23 9.36 6.68 -4.91
C ALA A 23 9.39 6.22 -6.37
N THR A 24 9.09 7.13 -7.30
CA THR A 24 9.11 6.84 -8.74
C THR A 24 10.49 6.95 -9.38
N GLY A 25 11.56 7.27 -8.61
CA GLY A 25 12.90 7.51 -9.15
C GLY A 25 12.94 8.63 -10.18
N ALA A 26 11.95 9.52 -10.17
CA ALA A 26 11.77 10.48 -11.23
C ALA A 26 12.83 11.58 -11.16
N SER A 27 13.26 12.06 -12.32
CA SER A 27 14.14 13.23 -12.44
C SER A 27 13.39 14.38 -13.12
N GLY A 28 13.47 15.58 -12.56
CA GLY A 28 12.70 16.72 -13.04
C GLY A 28 12.68 17.89 -12.06
N THR A 29 11.96 18.95 -12.42
CA THR A 29 11.79 20.12 -11.55
C THR A 29 10.38 20.12 -10.97
N LEU A 30 10.30 20.11 -9.63
CA LEU A 30 9.09 20.30 -8.86
C LEU A 30 8.91 21.77 -8.50
N GLU A 31 7.91 22.42 -9.07
CA GLU A 31 7.52 23.78 -8.78
C GLU A 31 6.34 23.78 -7.79
N LEU A 32 6.46 24.51 -6.68
CA LEU A 32 5.36 24.78 -5.74
C LEU A 32 5.09 26.28 -5.71
N VAL A 33 3.82 26.66 -5.85
CA VAL A 33 3.33 28.04 -5.84
C VAL A 33 2.35 28.19 -4.69
N THR A 34 2.71 28.96 -3.67
CA THR A 34 1.89 29.24 -2.49
C THR A 34 1.83 30.74 -2.21
N ASP A 35 0.95 31.15 -1.30
CA ASP A 35 0.90 32.54 -0.83
C ASP A 35 2.19 32.96 -0.09
N ALA A 36 2.96 31.99 0.40
CA ALA A 36 4.27 32.22 1.02
C ALA A 36 5.40 32.42 -0.01
N GLY A 37 5.17 32.08 -1.29
CA GLY A 37 6.12 32.26 -2.38
C GLY A 37 6.11 31.14 -3.41
N VAL A 38 7.02 31.22 -4.37
CA VAL A 38 7.26 30.19 -5.38
C VAL A 38 8.60 29.54 -5.11
N ILE A 39 8.65 28.21 -5.17
CA ILE A 39 9.89 27.45 -5.10
C ILE A 39 9.97 26.43 -6.23
N GLN A 40 11.18 26.24 -6.73
CA GLN A 40 11.54 25.17 -7.64
C GLN A 40 12.56 24.27 -6.95
N ILE A 41 12.23 22.97 -6.88
CA ILE A 41 13.04 21.93 -6.28
C ILE A 41 13.45 21.00 -7.41
N ASP A 42 14.75 20.85 -7.61
CA ASP A 42 15.26 19.89 -8.59
C ASP A 42 15.35 18.51 -7.96
N ILE A 43 14.76 17.54 -8.65
CA ILE A 43 14.71 16.13 -8.26
C ILE A 43 15.56 15.35 -9.25
N VAL A 44 16.48 14.53 -8.75
CA VAL A 44 17.43 13.73 -9.52
C VAL A 44 17.39 12.30 -8.98
N ASP A 45 16.95 11.37 -9.81
CA ASP A 45 16.80 9.94 -9.46
C ASP A 45 16.01 9.71 -8.15
N GLY A 46 14.93 10.47 -7.97
CA GLY A 46 14.12 10.47 -6.75
C GLY A 46 14.76 11.15 -5.53
N GLY A 47 16.00 11.63 -5.63
CA GLY A 47 16.63 12.48 -4.62
C GLY A 47 16.40 13.97 -4.86
N VAL A 48 16.42 14.77 -3.80
CA VAL A 48 16.32 16.22 -3.86
C VAL A 48 17.72 16.82 -3.96
N ARG A 49 17.97 17.59 -5.02
CA ARG A 49 19.22 18.34 -5.16
C ARG A 49 19.22 19.48 -4.15
N MET A 50 20.20 19.47 -3.25
CA MET A 50 20.19 20.32 -2.07
C MET A 50 20.30 21.80 -2.45
N ALA A 51 19.38 22.61 -1.92
CA ALA A 51 19.44 24.06 -1.98
C ALA A 51 20.18 24.61 -0.73
N THR A 52 20.76 25.80 -0.82
CA THR A 52 21.59 26.38 0.26
C THR A 52 20.82 26.52 1.59
N GLU A 53 21.50 26.74 2.72
CA GLU A 53 20.82 26.91 4.03
C GLU A 53 19.77 28.04 4.03
N ARG A 54 20.01 29.08 3.23
CA ARG A 54 19.07 30.18 3.00
C ARG A 54 17.81 29.69 2.26
N ASP A 55 17.98 28.75 1.34
CA ASP A 55 16.88 28.16 0.56
C ASP A 55 16.07 27.21 1.44
N LEU A 56 16.68 26.40 2.31
CA LEU A 56 15.97 25.51 3.25
C LEU A 56 14.96 26.25 4.14
N ARG A 57 15.24 27.50 4.54
CA ARG A 57 14.28 28.31 5.32
C ARG A 57 13.07 28.74 4.50
N VAL A 58 13.28 29.09 3.24
CA VAL A 58 12.19 29.47 2.30
C VAL A 58 11.38 28.22 1.96
N VAL A 59 12.06 27.10 1.68
CA VAL A 59 11.47 25.78 1.48
C VAL A 59 10.56 25.42 2.67
N ALA A 60 11.06 25.53 3.91
CA ALA A 60 10.29 25.17 5.11
C ALA A 60 8.96 25.92 5.19
N GLN A 61 8.97 27.22 4.92
CA GLN A 61 7.76 28.04 4.97
C GLN A 61 6.76 27.67 3.86
N ILE A 62 7.25 27.28 2.69
CA ILE A 62 6.42 26.85 1.56
C ILE A 62 5.89 25.42 1.77
N LEU A 63 6.70 24.50 2.32
CA LEU A 63 6.29 23.13 2.63
C LEU A 63 5.27 23.05 3.79
N GLU A 64 5.25 24.04 4.68
CA GLU A 64 4.22 24.21 5.72
C GLU A 64 2.89 24.77 5.19
N SER A 65 2.83 25.20 3.92
CA SER A 65 1.61 25.75 3.32
C SER A 65 0.67 24.64 2.85
N HIS A 66 -0.59 24.72 3.24
CA HIS A 66 -1.67 23.81 2.82
C HIS A 66 -2.56 24.40 1.71
N ASP A 67 -2.20 25.57 1.19
CA ASP A 67 -2.88 26.22 0.08
C ASP A 67 -1.85 26.64 -0.98
N GLY A 68 -2.27 26.57 -2.25
CA GLY A 68 -1.39 26.72 -3.39
C GLY A 68 -1.49 25.57 -4.37
N SER A 69 -0.47 25.43 -5.21
CA SER A 69 -0.49 24.54 -6.37
C SER A 69 0.91 24.04 -6.69
N TYR A 70 0.98 22.93 -7.40
CA TYR A 70 2.23 22.31 -7.75
C TYR A 70 2.27 21.84 -9.19
N ARG A 71 3.49 21.76 -9.73
CA ARG A 71 3.78 21.18 -11.04
C ARG A 71 5.14 20.50 -11.00
N PHE A 72 5.17 19.21 -11.26
CA PHE A 72 6.40 18.48 -11.54
C PHE A 72 6.55 18.28 -13.04
N SER A 73 7.70 18.69 -13.58
CA SER A 73 8.05 18.58 -14.99
C SER A 73 9.26 17.63 -15.12
N PRO A 74 9.10 16.41 -15.67
CA PRO A 74 10.20 15.47 -15.77
C PRO A 74 11.22 15.92 -16.84
N LEU A 75 12.50 15.81 -16.52
CA LEU A 75 13.63 16.07 -17.42
C LEU A 75 14.11 14.77 -18.06
N VAL A 76 14.28 14.76 -19.39
CA VAL A 76 14.89 13.64 -20.11
C VAL A 76 16.40 13.88 -20.20
N GLY A 77 17.14 13.34 -19.24
CA GLY A 77 18.60 13.32 -19.26
C GLY A 77 19.27 14.64 -18.87
N GLY A 78 20.11 14.60 -17.85
CA GLY A 78 20.92 15.74 -17.42
C GLY A 78 21.48 15.58 -16.02
N GLY A 79 22.40 14.63 -15.83
CA GLY A 79 23.24 14.60 -14.64
C GLY A 79 24.29 15.71 -14.75
N GLY A 80 24.05 16.83 -14.06
CA GLY A 80 25.10 17.82 -13.79
C GLY A 80 25.99 17.33 -12.66
N GLU A 81 27.31 17.44 -12.84
CA GLU A 81 28.30 17.07 -11.83
C GLU A 81 28.24 17.99 -10.59
N THR A 82 28.38 17.38 -9.41
CA THR A 82 28.74 17.96 -8.11
C THR A 82 27.71 18.84 -7.39
N ASP A 83 26.51 18.31 -7.12
CA ASP A 83 25.65 18.79 -6.04
C ASP A 83 25.32 17.65 -5.05
N VAL A 84 25.16 17.99 -3.77
CA VAL A 84 24.71 17.01 -2.76
C VAL A 84 23.25 16.65 -3.05
N ILE A 85 22.98 15.36 -3.25
CA ILE A 85 21.63 14.83 -3.44
C ILE A 85 21.23 14.20 -2.11
N LEU A 86 20.15 14.70 -1.52
CA LEU A 86 19.54 14.12 -0.33
C LEU A 86 18.38 13.22 -0.75
N ASP A 87 18.15 12.13 -0.02
CA ASP A 87 16.87 11.45 -0.17
C ASP A 87 15.73 12.37 0.35
N ALA A 88 14.49 12.08 -0.04
CA ALA A 88 13.36 12.92 0.39
C ALA A 88 13.11 12.89 1.90
N ALA A 89 13.44 11.81 2.59
CA ALA A 89 13.24 11.72 4.04
C ALA A 89 14.26 12.62 4.78
N ASP A 90 15.52 12.57 4.37
CA ASP A 90 16.62 13.39 4.86
C ASP A 90 16.41 14.86 4.52
N PHE A 91 15.92 15.17 3.32
CA PHE A 91 15.54 16.53 2.94
C PHE A 91 14.41 17.07 3.84
N LEU A 92 13.35 16.29 4.05
CA LEU A 92 12.25 16.68 4.94
C LEU A 92 12.73 16.81 6.40
N ALA A 93 13.62 15.94 6.87
CA ALA A 93 14.22 16.03 8.20
C ALA A 93 15.08 17.29 8.36
N ALA A 94 15.88 17.65 7.35
CA ALA A 94 16.68 18.87 7.32
C ALA A 94 15.78 20.12 7.37
N VAL A 95 14.72 20.17 6.55
CA VAL A 95 13.72 21.25 6.56
C VAL A 95 13.06 21.39 7.94
N GLN A 96 12.64 20.28 8.55
CA GLN A 96 12.00 20.30 9.87
C GLN A 96 12.94 20.80 10.96
N THR A 97 14.23 20.46 10.87
CA THR A 97 15.26 20.90 11.82
C THR A 97 15.46 22.43 11.73
N VAL A 98 15.54 22.95 10.51
CA VAL A 98 15.63 24.40 10.26
C VAL A 98 14.38 25.16 10.74
N SER A 99 13.17 24.59 10.55
CA SER A 99 11.93 25.19 11.05
C SER A 99 11.87 25.23 12.59
N LYS A 100 12.30 24.15 13.27
CA LYS A 100 12.33 24.06 14.75
C LYS A 100 13.29 25.07 15.39
N ASN A 101 14.44 25.32 14.76
CA ASN A 101 15.43 26.29 15.27
C ASN A 101 14.95 27.75 15.19
N LYS A 102 13.95 28.06 14.37
CA LYS A 102 13.30 29.40 14.34
C LYS A 102 12.54 29.73 15.63
N ARG A 103 12.23 28.72 16.46
CA ARG A 103 11.44 28.87 17.71
C ARG A 103 12.28 29.02 18.97
N THR A 104 13.61 28.92 18.91
CA THR A 104 14.48 29.11 20.09
C THR A 104 15.54 30.18 19.83
N PRO A 105 15.64 31.24 20.67
CA PRO A 105 16.59 32.33 20.44
C PRO A 105 18.04 31.99 20.85
N PHE A 106 18.36 30.72 21.12
CA PHE A 106 19.68 30.28 21.58
C PHE A 106 20.05 28.89 21.03
N SER A 107 20.52 28.82 19.79
CA SER A 107 21.53 27.83 19.41
C SER A 107 22.32 28.30 18.19
N SER A 108 23.63 28.40 18.37
CA SER A 108 24.64 28.66 17.34
C SER A 108 24.76 27.54 16.32
N GLU A 109 25.26 27.90 15.13
CA GLU A 109 25.79 27.08 14.01
C GLU A 109 25.63 25.56 14.11
N ILE A 110 24.84 25.01 13.20
CA ILE A 110 24.80 23.57 12.92
C ILE A 110 26.02 23.22 12.05
N ASP A 111 26.81 22.25 12.51
CA ASP A 111 27.89 21.64 11.75
C ASP A 111 27.29 20.63 10.76
N VAL A 112 27.07 21.09 9.52
CA VAL A 112 26.46 20.32 8.41
C VAL A 112 27.28 19.07 8.08
N ASP A 113 28.59 19.08 8.39
CA ASP A 113 29.48 17.94 8.19
C ASP A 113 29.13 16.74 9.10
N ALA A 114 28.51 16.98 10.27
CA ALA A 114 28.10 15.92 11.19
C ALA A 114 26.81 15.20 10.76
N LEU A 115 25.89 15.89 10.07
CA LEU A 115 24.66 15.30 9.53
C LEU A 115 24.92 14.42 8.31
N ILE A 116 25.96 14.73 7.52
CA ILE A 116 26.39 13.93 6.36
C ILE A 116 27.09 12.63 6.81
N ALA A 117 27.59 12.56 8.05
CA ALA A 117 28.37 11.42 8.56
C ALA A 117 27.54 10.29 9.21
N GLY A 118 26.21 10.44 9.37
CA GLY A 118 25.32 9.36 9.82
C GLY A 118 25.41 8.97 11.31
N GLU A 119 25.92 9.83 12.20
CA GLU A 119 25.90 9.55 13.65
C GLU A 119 24.59 10.03 14.31
N VAL A 120 23.74 9.06 14.69
CA VAL A 120 22.51 9.29 15.45
C VAL A 120 22.84 9.39 16.95
N LEU A 121 22.58 10.55 17.55
CA LEU A 121 22.58 10.74 19.00
C LEU A 121 21.23 10.30 19.60
N GLU A 122 21.24 9.21 20.38
CA GLU A 122 20.14 8.85 21.27
C GLU A 122 20.03 9.86 22.42
N VAL A 123 18.82 10.38 22.65
CA VAL A 123 18.48 11.12 23.88
C VAL A 123 17.33 10.42 24.58
N SER A 124 17.65 9.75 25.68
CA SER A 124 16.71 9.21 26.65
C SER A 124 16.10 10.32 27.54
N GLY A 125 14.82 10.21 27.87
CA GLY A 125 14.16 11.04 28.88
C GLY A 125 12.90 10.37 29.44
N GLY A 126 12.90 10.06 30.74
CA GLY A 126 11.89 9.23 31.40
C GLY A 126 10.75 9.95 32.14
N ALA A 127 9.61 9.22 32.19
CA ALA A 127 8.57 9.05 33.20
C ALA A 127 7.65 10.21 33.69
N ALA A 128 6.33 9.99 33.55
CA ALA A 128 5.37 9.98 34.67
C ALA A 128 4.07 9.22 34.28
N LYS A 129 3.66 8.22 35.08
CA LYS A 129 2.36 7.54 34.98
C LYS A 129 1.23 8.42 35.53
N PRO A 130 0.02 8.34 34.98
CA PRO A 130 -1.19 8.41 35.79
C PRO A 130 -1.92 7.04 35.81
N ALA A 131 -2.50 6.76 36.98
CA ALA A 131 -3.34 5.60 37.24
C ALA A 131 -4.63 5.68 36.42
N ILE A 132 -4.90 4.67 35.59
CA ILE A 132 -6.19 4.50 34.91
C ILE A 132 -6.85 3.27 35.52
N HIS A 133 -8.08 3.48 35.98
CA HIS A 133 -8.96 2.47 36.51
C HIS A 133 -9.25 1.40 35.45
N LEU A 134 -8.98 0.15 35.79
CA LEU A 134 -9.38 -1.05 35.04
C LEU A 134 -10.91 -1.07 34.90
N LEU A 135 -11.40 -0.78 33.69
CA LEU A 135 -12.71 -1.24 33.25
C LEU A 135 -12.49 -2.55 32.50
N SER A 136 -13.23 -3.59 32.90
CA SER A 136 -13.15 -4.94 32.37
C SER A 136 -13.21 -4.97 30.83
N GLU A 137 -12.24 -5.63 30.21
CA GLU A 137 -12.21 -5.94 28.78
C GLU A 137 -13.39 -6.86 28.43
N VAL A 138 -14.50 -6.25 27.99
CA VAL A 138 -15.44 -6.92 27.10
C VAL A 138 -14.93 -6.61 25.70
N SER A 139 -14.36 -7.62 25.04
CA SER A 139 -13.88 -7.54 23.66
C SER A 139 -15.00 -7.00 22.78
N ALA A 140 -14.81 -5.82 22.18
CA ALA A 140 -15.66 -5.36 21.10
C ALA A 140 -15.47 -6.34 19.93
N GLU A 141 -16.56 -6.92 19.43
CA GLU A 141 -16.58 -7.69 18.20
C GLU A 141 -16.01 -6.81 17.07
N ASN A 142 -15.03 -7.35 16.34
CA ASN A 142 -14.36 -6.61 15.28
C ASN A 142 -15.25 -6.70 14.03
N PRO A 143 -15.71 -5.59 13.44
CA PRO A 143 -16.62 -5.59 12.29
C PRO A 143 -16.06 -6.31 11.06
N LEU A 144 -14.74 -6.53 10.99
CA LEU A 144 -14.10 -7.33 9.94
C LEU A 144 -14.38 -8.83 10.10
N ASP A 145 -14.50 -9.33 11.34
CA ASP A 145 -14.81 -10.74 11.58
C ASP A 145 -16.24 -11.04 11.11
N ASP A 146 -17.19 -10.17 11.44
CA ASP A 146 -18.59 -10.25 10.99
C ASP A 146 -18.69 -10.18 9.45
N LEU A 147 -17.94 -9.27 8.81
CA LEU A 147 -17.90 -9.14 7.35
C LEU A 147 -17.35 -10.41 6.67
N LEU A 148 -16.30 -11.02 7.23
CA LEU A 148 -15.71 -12.26 6.70
C LEU A 148 -16.62 -13.47 6.92
N GLU A 149 -17.42 -13.47 7.99
CA GLU A 149 -18.42 -14.50 8.28
C GLU A 149 -19.62 -14.36 7.33
N ASP A 150 -20.15 -13.15 7.16
CA ASP A 150 -21.22 -12.82 6.21
C ASP A 150 -20.83 -13.15 4.76
N LEU A 151 -19.58 -12.83 4.36
CA LEU A 151 -19.06 -13.16 3.02
C LEU A 151 -18.89 -14.67 2.83
N ALA A 152 -18.44 -15.40 3.86
CA ALA A 152 -18.35 -16.86 3.80
C ALA A 152 -19.72 -17.52 3.68
N GLU A 153 -20.76 -16.92 4.25
CA GLU A 153 -22.14 -17.41 4.15
C GLU A 153 -22.79 -17.06 2.79
N THR A 154 -22.54 -15.87 2.25
CA THR A 154 -23.25 -15.35 1.06
C THR A 154 -22.53 -15.59 -0.26
N ALA A 155 -21.19 -15.66 -0.27
CA ALA A 155 -20.39 -15.83 -1.47
C ALA A 155 -19.05 -16.56 -1.18
N PRO A 156 -19.09 -17.85 -0.79
CA PRO A 156 -17.90 -18.59 -0.38
C PRO A 156 -16.82 -18.70 -1.48
N ASP A 157 -17.24 -18.75 -2.74
CA ASP A 157 -16.32 -18.87 -3.89
C ASP A 157 -15.60 -17.54 -4.23
N GLU A 158 -16.02 -16.42 -3.64
CA GLU A 158 -15.36 -15.10 -3.81
C GLU A 158 -14.23 -14.88 -2.78
N LEU A 159 -14.18 -15.69 -1.72
CA LEU A 159 -13.12 -15.66 -0.72
C LEU A 159 -11.97 -16.57 -1.15
N LEU A 160 -11.03 -16.03 -1.94
CA LEU A 160 -9.78 -16.69 -2.33
C LEU A 160 -8.79 -16.76 -1.16
N LEU A 161 -9.18 -17.44 -0.08
CA LEU A 161 -8.31 -17.63 1.08
C LEU A 161 -7.26 -18.69 0.76
N ALA A 162 -6.00 -18.37 1.06
CA ALA A 162 -4.91 -19.34 0.96
C ALA A 162 -5.12 -20.45 2.02
N GLN A 163 -5.08 -21.71 1.59
CA GLN A 163 -5.28 -22.88 2.44
C GLN A 163 -3.99 -23.25 3.14
N VAL A 164 -3.92 -22.96 4.44
CA VAL A 164 -2.76 -23.30 5.27
C VAL A 164 -3.09 -24.54 6.09
N GLY A 165 -2.46 -25.66 5.76
CA GLY A 165 -2.59 -26.89 6.52
C GLY A 165 -1.72 -26.83 7.78
N VAL A 166 -2.28 -27.18 8.92
CA VAL A 166 -1.55 -27.24 10.18
C VAL A 166 -1.71 -28.64 10.77
N VAL A 167 -0.59 -29.36 10.86
CA VAL A 167 -0.54 -30.66 11.56
C VAL A 167 -0.06 -30.40 12.97
N SER A 168 -0.94 -30.58 13.96
CA SER A 168 -0.62 -30.36 15.37
C SER A 168 -1.31 -31.38 16.25
N GLN A 169 -0.60 -31.87 17.26
CA GLN A 169 -1.18 -32.75 18.28
C GLN A 169 -2.06 -31.98 19.26
N ASP A 170 -1.75 -30.70 19.49
CA ASP A 170 -2.60 -29.79 20.25
C ASP A 170 -3.26 -28.79 19.30
N PRO A 171 -4.57 -28.91 19.02
CA PRO A 171 -5.27 -27.97 18.16
C PRO A 171 -5.68 -26.69 18.90
N ARG A 172 -5.57 -26.63 20.24
CA ARG A 172 -6.08 -25.50 21.03
C ARG A 172 -5.42 -24.16 20.70
N PRO A 173 -4.09 -24.05 20.54
CA PRO A 173 -3.43 -22.77 20.22
C PRO A 173 -3.84 -22.22 18.86
N TRP A 174 -4.17 -23.13 17.94
CA TRP A 174 -4.53 -22.83 16.56
C TRP A 174 -5.99 -22.42 16.40
N ARG A 175 -6.82 -22.57 17.43
CA ARG A 175 -8.23 -22.16 17.42
C ARG A 175 -8.39 -20.80 18.09
N GLY A 176 -9.36 -20.02 17.62
CA GLY A 176 -9.73 -18.75 18.27
C GLY A 176 -8.90 -17.57 17.79
N SER A 177 -7.89 -17.14 18.55
CA SER A 177 -7.16 -15.90 18.23
C SER A 177 -6.24 -16.05 17.02
N VAL A 178 -5.49 -17.16 16.92
CA VAL A 178 -4.59 -17.42 15.78
C VAL A 178 -5.38 -17.63 14.50
N ASP A 179 -6.43 -18.44 14.54
CA ASP A 179 -7.34 -18.66 13.41
C ASP A 179 -7.96 -17.34 12.91
N ARG A 180 -8.50 -16.50 13.81
CA ARG A 180 -9.05 -15.20 13.42
C ARG A 180 -7.99 -14.25 12.86
N GLU A 181 -6.81 -14.18 13.48
CA GLU A 181 -5.73 -13.34 12.99
C GLU A 181 -5.29 -13.76 11.59
N TRP A 182 -5.11 -15.06 11.36
CA TRP A 182 -4.67 -15.59 10.07
C TRP A 182 -5.78 -15.49 9.00
N ARG A 183 -7.04 -15.62 9.41
CA ARG A 183 -8.18 -15.36 8.53
C ARG A 183 -8.25 -13.90 8.07
N ARG A 184 -7.91 -12.95 8.94
CA ARG A 184 -7.78 -11.53 8.54
C ARG A 184 -6.62 -11.27 7.58
N ARG A 185 -5.60 -12.15 7.54
CA ARG A 185 -4.52 -12.13 6.53
C ARG A 185 -4.92 -12.79 5.20
N GLY A 186 -6.17 -13.26 5.09
CA GLY A 186 -6.66 -13.95 3.90
C GLY A 186 -6.29 -15.43 3.87
N TRP A 187 -6.08 -16.07 5.01
CA TRP A 187 -5.71 -17.49 5.10
C TRP A 187 -6.79 -18.31 5.79
N GLN A 188 -7.00 -19.54 5.33
CA GLN A 188 -7.86 -20.50 5.98
C GLN A 188 -7.03 -21.63 6.59
N VAL A 189 -7.13 -21.78 7.90
CA VAL A 189 -6.39 -22.82 8.62
C VAL A 189 -7.16 -24.13 8.55
N ARG A 190 -6.52 -25.18 8.02
CA ARG A 190 -7.03 -26.56 8.05
C ARG A 190 -6.23 -27.37 9.06
N LEU A 191 -6.87 -27.75 10.17
CA LEU A 191 -6.21 -28.48 11.24
C LEU A 191 -6.27 -29.99 11.03
N PHE A 192 -5.12 -30.63 11.11
CA PHE A 192 -4.94 -32.08 11.01
C PHE A 192 -4.30 -32.61 12.30
N GLY A 193 -4.81 -33.74 12.79
CA GLY A 193 -4.27 -34.39 14.00
C GLY A 193 -3.12 -35.35 13.74
N VAL A 194 -3.04 -35.91 12.53
CA VAL A 194 -2.04 -36.91 12.13
C VAL A 194 -1.55 -36.67 10.69
N PRO A 195 -0.33 -37.14 10.33
CA PRO A 195 0.25 -36.95 8.99
C PRO A 195 -0.56 -37.57 7.85
N ASP A 196 -1.21 -38.70 8.13
CA ASP A 196 -1.90 -39.52 7.12
C ASP A 196 -3.16 -38.84 6.58
N ASP A 197 -3.77 -37.95 7.38
CA ASP A 197 -4.99 -37.23 7.04
C ASP A 197 -4.72 -36.02 6.12
N VAL A 198 -3.45 -35.68 5.90
CA VAL A 198 -3.06 -34.50 5.12
C VAL A 198 -2.98 -34.86 3.64
N ASP A 199 -3.74 -34.11 2.84
CA ASP A 199 -3.65 -34.07 1.39
C ASP A 199 -2.98 -32.75 0.97
N PRO A 200 -1.70 -32.76 0.56
CA PRO A 200 -0.95 -31.55 0.21
C PRO A 200 -1.48 -30.84 -1.05
N GLN A 201 -2.15 -31.55 -1.97
CA GLN A 201 -2.57 -31.01 -3.27
C GLN A 201 -3.51 -29.80 -3.17
N ASN A 202 -4.21 -29.67 -2.04
CA ASN A 202 -5.18 -28.63 -1.78
C ASN A 202 -4.68 -27.58 -0.77
N LEU A 203 -3.37 -27.51 -0.53
CA LEU A 203 -2.74 -26.63 0.44
C LEU A 203 -1.70 -25.72 -0.22
N ASP A 204 -1.77 -24.42 0.09
CA ASP A 204 -0.80 -23.42 -0.34
C ASP A 204 0.45 -23.40 0.56
N ALA A 205 0.32 -23.89 1.80
CA ALA A 205 1.43 -24.10 2.73
C ALA A 205 1.08 -25.16 3.77
N LEU A 206 2.09 -25.88 4.25
CA LEU A 206 1.96 -26.88 5.32
C LEU A 206 2.83 -26.53 6.52
N VAL A 207 2.21 -26.33 7.68
CA VAL A 207 2.89 -26.15 8.96
C VAL A 207 2.81 -27.44 9.76
N VAL A 208 3.96 -28.02 10.09
CA VAL A 208 4.03 -29.19 10.97
C VAL A 208 4.47 -28.73 12.35
N HIS A 209 3.56 -28.72 13.31
CA HIS A 209 3.82 -28.30 14.69
C HIS A 209 3.93 -29.49 15.65
N GLN A 210 5.17 -29.82 16.01
CA GLN A 210 5.50 -30.83 17.01
C GLN A 210 6.10 -30.18 18.26
N GLN A 211 5.33 -30.10 19.34
CA GLN A 211 5.83 -29.50 20.58
C GLN A 211 6.91 -30.35 21.28
N LEU A 212 6.79 -31.69 21.22
CA LEU A 212 7.64 -32.62 21.96
C LEU A 212 8.26 -33.66 21.03
N SER A 213 9.55 -33.96 21.17
CA SER A 213 10.23 -34.96 20.32
C SER A 213 9.66 -36.37 20.47
N ILE A 214 8.99 -36.68 21.59
CA ILE A 214 8.38 -37.99 21.84
C ILE A 214 7.26 -38.31 20.86
N THR A 215 6.66 -37.28 20.25
CA THR A 215 5.56 -37.37 19.30
C THR A 215 5.95 -38.03 17.97
N ARG A 216 7.26 -38.07 17.70
CA ARG A 216 7.85 -38.68 16.52
C ARG A 216 8.15 -40.17 16.68
N ILE A 217 8.36 -40.65 17.91
CA ILE A 217 8.93 -41.97 18.17
C ILE A 217 8.03 -43.08 17.59
N GLY A 218 8.58 -43.88 16.69
CA GLY A 218 7.87 -44.97 16.02
C GLY A 218 7.00 -44.53 14.83
N ARG A 219 7.06 -43.25 14.45
CA ARG A 219 6.36 -42.65 13.30
C ARG A 219 7.28 -41.77 12.45
N GLU A 220 8.60 -41.90 12.63
CA GLU A 220 9.61 -41.07 11.94
C GLU A 220 9.38 -41.05 10.42
N GLU A 221 9.15 -42.23 9.84
CA GLU A 221 8.95 -42.37 8.40
C GLU A 221 7.65 -41.73 7.91
N ASP A 222 6.56 -41.81 8.68
CA ASP A 222 5.28 -41.17 8.34
C ASP A 222 5.44 -39.64 8.18
N TRP A 223 6.24 -39.03 9.05
CA TRP A 223 6.53 -37.60 9.00
C TRP A 223 7.40 -37.25 7.80
N LEU A 224 8.44 -38.04 7.50
CA LEU A 224 9.29 -37.81 6.33
C LEU A 224 8.52 -38.03 5.03
N GLU A 225 7.64 -39.03 4.97
CA GLU A 225 6.77 -39.26 3.82
C GLU A 225 5.79 -38.11 3.60
N LEU A 226 5.23 -37.52 4.66
CA LEU A 226 4.43 -36.30 4.53
C LEU A 226 5.22 -35.15 3.91
N VAL A 227 6.45 -34.89 4.37
CA VAL A 227 7.30 -33.84 3.81
C VAL A 227 7.60 -34.13 2.33
N ARG A 228 8.00 -35.36 2.01
CA ARG A 228 8.29 -35.78 0.62
C ARG A 228 7.08 -35.65 -0.30
N ARG A 229 5.88 -35.97 0.19
CA ARG A 229 4.63 -35.76 -0.56
C ARG A 229 4.34 -34.27 -0.79
N ALA A 230 4.53 -33.44 0.22
CA ALA A 230 4.32 -31.99 0.09
C ALA A 230 5.34 -31.34 -0.87
N ASP A 231 6.62 -31.71 -0.78
CA ASP A 231 7.68 -31.27 -1.70
C ASP A 231 7.40 -31.68 -3.15
N ALA A 232 6.94 -32.92 -3.37
CA ALA A 232 6.58 -33.41 -4.71
C ALA A 232 5.42 -32.62 -5.35
N GLU A 233 4.50 -32.11 -4.54
CA GLU A 233 3.38 -31.27 -4.97
C GLU A 233 3.75 -29.77 -5.02
N GLY A 234 4.96 -29.40 -4.58
CA GLY A 234 5.42 -28.01 -4.51
C GLY A 234 4.81 -27.20 -3.35
N THR A 235 4.19 -27.86 -2.38
CA THR A 235 3.63 -27.22 -1.18
C THR A 235 4.75 -26.95 -0.17
N PRO A 236 5.02 -25.69 0.19
CA PRO A 236 6.11 -25.38 1.11
C PRO A 236 5.82 -25.92 2.52
N VAL A 237 6.83 -26.57 3.12
CA VAL A 237 6.74 -27.20 4.44
C VAL A 237 7.52 -26.41 5.48
N ILE A 238 6.81 -25.89 6.47
CA ILE A 238 7.38 -25.20 7.64
C ILE A 238 7.30 -26.14 8.83
N TRP A 239 8.46 -26.63 9.26
CA TRP A 239 8.58 -27.50 10.41
C TRP A 239 8.84 -26.72 11.69
N VAL A 240 7.97 -26.91 12.67
CA VAL A 240 8.02 -26.29 13.99
C VAL A 240 8.20 -27.39 15.02
N GLY A 241 9.38 -27.49 15.63
CA GLY A 241 9.63 -28.53 16.62
C GLY A 241 11.01 -28.52 17.26
N PRO A 242 11.33 -29.51 18.12
CA PRO A 242 12.64 -29.61 18.74
C PRO A 242 13.74 -29.90 17.70
N LEU A 243 14.72 -29.00 17.61
CA LEU A 243 15.83 -29.08 16.67
C LEU A 243 17.13 -29.63 17.30
N GLY A 244 17.04 -30.24 18.49
CA GLY A 244 18.21 -30.71 19.24
C GLY A 244 18.85 -32.00 18.73
N ASP A 245 18.22 -32.68 17.79
CA ASP A 245 18.69 -33.93 17.17
C ASP A 245 19.19 -33.64 15.74
N PRO A 246 20.51 -33.53 15.51
CA PRO A 246 21.05 -33.13 14.22
C PRO A 246 20.85 -34.18 13.12
N VAL A 247 20.75 -35.47 13.48
CA VAL A 247 20.49 -36.54 12.49
C VAL A 247 19.08 -36.39 11.94
N TRP A 248 18.11 -36.14 12.82
CA TRP A 248 16.73 -35.87 12.41
C TRP A 248 16.60 -34.61 11.56
N VAL A 249 17.28 -33.52 11.94
CA VAL A 249 17.28 -32.29 11.14
C VAL A 249 17.85 -32.56 9.76
N GLY A 250 18.92 -33.36 9.66
CA GLY A 250 19.46 -33.83 8.38
C GLY A 250 18.42 -34.53 7.52
N HIS A 251 17.69 -35.50 8.08
CA HIS A 251 16.63 -36.22 7.36
C HIS A 251 15.47 -35.30 6.93
N LEU A 252 15.08 -34.31 7.74
CA LEU A 252 14.05 -33.33 7.38
C LEU A 252 14.47 -32.46 6.19
N VAL A 253 15.72 -32.00 6.18
CA VAL A 253 16.26 -31.22 5.06
C VAL A 253 16.34 -32.08 3.80
N GLU A 254 16.80 -33.32 3.91
CA GLU A 254 16.85 -34.26 2.79
C GLU A 254 15.45 -34.62 2.26
N ALA A 255 14.43 -34.63 3.13
CA ALA A 255 13.05 -34.90 2.78
C ALA A 255 12.33 -33.71 2.12
N GLY A 256 12.92 -32.50 2.12
CA GLY A 256 12.36 -31.33 1.45
C GLY A 256 11.70 -30.29 2.38
N VAL A 257 12.08 -30.21 3.67
CA VAL A 257 11.58 -29.11 4.52
C VAL A 257 12.16 -27.76 4.09
N ASP A 258 11.29 -26.81 3.80
CA ASP A 258 11.65 -25.45 3.38
C ASP A 258 12.12 -24.53 4.51
N PHE A 259 11.57 -24.72 5.72
CA PHE A 259 11.92 -23.89 6.86
C PHE A 259 11.80 -24.64 8.19
N LEU A 260 12.78 -24.45 9.07
CA LEU A 260 12.85 -25.06 10.40
C LEU A 260 12.77 -23.98 11.48
N LEU A 261 11.83 -24.13 12.42
CA LEU A 261 11.64 -23.24 13.55
C LEU A 261 11.63 -24.04 14.87
N PRO A 262 12.32 -23.58 15.93
CA PRO A 262 12.21 -24.22 17.24
C PRO A 262 10.81 -24.01 17.83
N SER A 263 10.24 -25.06 18.43
CA SER A 263 8.99 -24.93 19.21
C SER A 263 9.23 -24.10 20.48
N VAL A 264 8.22 -23.32 20.88
CA VAL A 264 8.19 -22.67 22.20
C VAL A 264 7.63 -23.62 23.26
N GLN A 265 8.13 -23.53 24.49
CA GLN A 265 7.67 -24.38 25.61
C GLN A 265 6.39 -23.86 26.29
N THR A 266 6.02 -22.60 26.03
CA THR A 266 4.81 -21.97 26.59
C THR A 266 4.03 -21.29 25.49
N GLU A 267 2.87 -21.86 25.16
CA GLU A 267 1.97 -21.34 24.12
C GLU A 267 1.00 -20.27 24.63
N GLY A 268 0.95 -20.08 25.95
CA GLY A 268 0.16 -19.05 26.60
C GLY A 268 0.92 -17.73 26.81
N GLY A 269 0.19 -16.63 26.75
CA GLY A 269 0.71 -15.29 27.05
C GLY A 269 1.55 -14.67 25.92
N GLU A 270 2.34 -13.67 26.28
CA GLU A 270 3.06 -12.82 25.31
C GLU A 270 4.09 -13.58 24.47
N ALA A 271 4.74 -14.61 25.03
CA ALA A 271 5.70 -15.44 24.32
C ALA A 271 5.05 -16.29 23.21
N GLY A 272 3.89 -16.88 23.50
CA GLY A 272 3.10 -17.61 22.50
C GLY A 272 2.59 -16.68 21.40
N HIS A 273 2.10 -15.49 21.77
CA HIS A 273 1.64 -14.50 20.79
C HIS A 273 2.75 -14.07 19.82
N ARG A 274 3.93 -13.70 20.33
CA ARG A 274 5.09 -13.33 19.50
C ARG A 274 5.54 -14.49 18.60
N PHE A 275 5.43 -15.72 19.09
CA PHE A 275 5.76 -16.91 18.32
C PHE A 275 4.81 -17.11 17.13
N PHE A 276 3.49 -17.07 17.34
CA PHE A 276 2.52 -17.18 16.25
C PHE A 276 2.60 -16.02 15.27
N GLN A 277 2.93 -14.82 15.74
CA GLN A 277 3.19 -13.67 14.88
C GLN A 277 4.42 -13.91 13.99
N ALA A 278 5.53 -14.38 14.55
CA ALA A 278 6.74 -14.69 13.79
C ALA A 278 6.52 -15.85 12.81
N LEU A 279 5.77 -16.88 13.22
CA LEU A 279 5.37 -17.97 12.33
C LEU A 279 4.50 -17.48 11.18
N GLY A 280 3.56 -16.56 11.45
CA GLY A 280 2.79 -15.87 10.43
C GLY A 280 3.70 -15.18 9.40
N THR A 281 4.71 -14.42 9.85
CA THR A 281 5.67 -13.78 8.93
C THR A 281 6.43 -14.79 8.05
N VAL A 282 6.76 -15.98 8.57
CA VAL A 282 7.39 -17.05 7.78
C VAL A 282 6.42 -17.58 6.72
N VAL A 283 5.17 -17.86 7.10
CA VAL A 283 4.11 -18.32 6.18
C VAL A 283 3.85 -17.28 5.09
N ASP A 284 3.71 -15.99 5.45
CA ASP A 284 3.57 -14.85 4.53
C ASP A 284 4.65 -14.87 3.44
N ARG A 285 5.91 -15.04 3.85
CA ARG A 285 7.05 -15.06 2.92
C ARG A 285 6.96 -16.22 1.92
N TRP A 286 6.48 -17.38 2.36
CA TRP A 286 6.38 -18.57 1.50
C TRP A 286 5.16 -18.51 0.59
N LEU A 287 4.01 -18.06 1.08
CA LEU A 287 2.83 -17.82 0.25
C LEU A 287 3.10 -16.74 -0.81
N SER A 288 3.88 -15.71 -0.46
CA SER A 288 4.32 -14.69 -1.42
C SER A 288 5.29 -15.22 -2.47
N ARG A 289 6.06 -16.27 -2.17
CA ARG A 289 6.97 -16.94 -3.11
C ARG A 289 6.27 -17.96 -4.00
N GLY A 290 5.33 -18.74 -3.45
CA GLY A 290 4.56 -19.76 -4.19
C GLY A 290 3.68 -19.16 -5.29
N ARG A 291 3.13 -17.96 -5.06
CA ARG A 291 2.43 -17.17 -6.10
C ARG A 291 3.32 -16.75 -7.28
N GLY A 292 4.63 -16.95 -7.21
CA GLY A 292 5.60 -16.58 -8.25
C GLY A 292 5.89 -17.65 -9.31
N THR A 293 5.26 -18.84 -9.28
CA THR A 293 5.62 -19.94 -10.22
C THR A 293 4.49 -20.51 -11.09
N GLY A 294 3.26 -19.98 -10.99
CA GLY A 294 2.15 -20.35 -11.86
C GLY A 294 1.52 -19.12 -12.49
N ALA A 295 1.98 -18.77 -13.70
CA ALA A 295 1.60 -17.59 -14.47
C ALA A 295 1.86 -16.26 -13.73
N GLU A 296 2.90 -15.53 -14.15
CA GLU A 296 3.08 -14.12 -13.82
C GLU A 296 1.81 -13.32 -14.18
N VAL A 297 0.90 -13.20 -13.23
CA VAL A 297 0.25 -11.92 -13.01
C VAL A 297 1.19 -11.21 -12.05
N GLU A 298 2.24 -10.57 -12.61
CA GLU A 298 2.97 -9.56 -11.86
C GLU A 298 1.91 -8.58 -11.36
N ILE A 299 1.55 -8.66 -10.08
CA ILE A 299 0.75 -7.63 -9.44
C ILE A 299 1.60 -6.38 -9.57
N PRO A 300 1.19 -5.38 -10.37
CA PRO A 300 2.02 -4.21 -10.60
C PRO A 300 2.36 -3.60 -9.25
N GLN A 301 3.63 -3.21 -9.04
CA GLN A 301 4.10 -2.63 -7.78
C GLN A 301 3.17 -1.53 -7.24
N ALA A 302 2.55 -0.76 -8.13
CA ALA A 302 1.57 0.27 -7.80
C ALA A 302 0.28 -0.27 -7.09
N VAL A 303 -0.14 -1.50 -7.36
CA VAL A 303 -1.24 -2.17 -6.66
C VAL A 303 -0.82 -2.56 -5.25
N THR A 304 0.39 -3.11 -5.08
CA THR A 304 0.94 -3.45 -3.76
C THR A 304 1.11 -2.21 -2.88
N GLU A 305 1.66 -1.13 -3.45
CA GLU A 305 1.83 0.15 -2.76
C GLU A 305 0.48 0.77 -2.36
N LEU A 306 -0.54 0.70 -3.22
CA LEU A 306 -1.89 1.16 -2.89
C LEU A 306 -2.50 0.36 -1.75
N VAL A 307 -2.39 -0.97 -1.77
CA VAL A 307 -2.91 -1.84 -0.72
C VAL A 307 -2.17 -1.61 0.60
N ASP A 308 -0.85 -1.50 0.58
CA ASP A 308 -0.05 -1.17 1.78
C ASP A 308 -0.46 0.20 2.34
N THR A 309 -0.63 1.21 1.49
CA THR A 309 -1.08 2.54 1.91
C THR A 309 -2.45 2.47 2.61
N LEU A 310 -3.38 1.65 2.11
CA LEU A 310 -4.71 1.53 2.69
C LEU A 310 -4.73 0.71 3.99
N LEU A 311 -3.91 -0.32 4.09
CA LEU A 311 -3.81 -1.17 5.29
C LEU A 311 -3.19 -0.44 6.48
N HIS A 312 -2.33 0.56 6.24
CA HIS A 312 -1.69 1.35 7.30
C HIS A 312 -2.55 2.54 7.80
N GLY A 313 -3.81 2.66 7.36
CA GLY A 313 -4.73 3.69 7.87
C GLY A 313 -4.30 5.11 7.54
N VAL A 314 -3.83 5.31 6.30
CA VAL A 314 -3.16 6.54 5.86
C VAL A 314 -4.18 7.63 5.45
N GLU A 315 -3.78 8.90 5.57
CA GLU A 315 -4.53 10.08 5.14
C GLU A 315 -4.97 9.99 3.66
N ALA A 316 -6.16 10.50 3.35
CA ALA A 316 -6.82 10.37 2.04
C ALA A 316 -5.97 10.85 0.85
N ASP A 317 -5.07 11.81 1.09
CA ASP A 317 -4.19 12.38 0.07
C ASP A 317 -3.08 11.40 -0.37
N GLU A 318 -2.54 10.57 0.52
CA GLU A 318 -1.53 9.56 0.15
C GLU A 318 -2.18 8.40 -0.61
N ALA A 319 -3.38 7.97 -0.20
CA ALA A 319 -4.16 6.98 -0.92
C ALA A 319 -4.51 7.43 -2.36
N LEU A 320 -4.85 8.71 -2.54
CA LEU A 320 -5.07 9.31 -3.85
C LEU A 320 -3.81 9.31 -4.72
N GLY A 321 -2.64 9.57 -4.12
CA GLY A 321 -1.35 9.51 -4.79
C GLY A 321 -1.04 8.12 -5.35
N SER A 322 -1.14 7.09 -4.50
CA SER A 322 -0.92 5.69 -4.91
C SER A 322 -1.93 5.24 -5.98
N PHE A 323 -3.19 5.68 -5.89
CA PHE A 323 -4.20 5.38 -6.91
C PHE A 323 -3.87 6.03 -8.27
N LEU A 324 -3.39 7.29 -8.28
CA LEU A 324 -2.97 7.94 -9.51
C LEU A 324 -1.75 7.28 -10.14
N GLN A 325 -0.81 6.77 -9.34
CA GLN A 325 0.33 6.00 -9.81
C GLN A 325 -0.12 4.70 -10.48
N LEU A 326 -1.07 3.99 -9.86
CA LEU A 326 -1.67 2.81 -10.47
C LEU A 326 -2.37 3.16 -11.78
N ALA A 327 -3.21 4.19 -11.81
CA ALA A 327 -3.89 4.64 -13.02
C ALA A 327 -2.88 5.03 -14.12
N ALA A 328 -1.75 5.65 -13.78
CA ALA A 328 -0.69 6.02 -14.72
C ALA A 328 0.05 4.81 -15.31
N SER A 329 0.03 3.65 -14.66
CA SER A 329 0.58 2.42 -15.25
C SER A 329 -0.26 1.90 -16.42
N GLN A 330 -1.56 2.23 -16.46
CA GLN A 330 -2.51 1.73 -17.46
C GLN A 330 -2.96 2.79 -18.48
N LEU A 331 -2.95 4.07 -18.09
CA LEU A 331 -3.47 5.19 -18.88
C LEU A 331 -2.34 6.15 -19.27
N ALA A 332 -2.52 6.87 -20.39
CA ALA A 332 -1.60 7.93 -20.79
C ALA A 332 -1.89 9.23 -20.03
N ARG A 333 -3.19 9.51 -19.81
CA ARG A 333 -3.69 10.69 -19.09
C ARG A 333 -4.78 10.27 -18.11
N GLY A 334 -4.79 10.88 -16.94
CA GLY A 334 -5.76 10.59 -15.88
C GLY A 334 -5.99 11.78 -14.96
N ALA A 335 -7.23 12.01 -14.54
CA ALA A 335 -7.60 13.04 -13.59
C ALA A 335 -8.70 12.53 -12.65
N VAL A 336 -8.51 12.73 -11.34
CA VAL A 336 -9.50 12.40 -10.32
C VAL A 336 -10.30 13.63 -9.94
N PHE A 337 -11.62 13.50 -9.92
CA PHE A 337 -12.56 14.52 -9.53
C PHE A 337 -13.31 14.13 -8.26
N SER A 338 -13.47 15.07 -7.32
CA SER A 338 -14.37 14.95 -6.16
C SER A 338 -15.75 15.51 -6.50
N VAL A 339 -16.78 14.85 -5.97
CA VAL A 339 -18.16 15.32 -6.03
C VAL A 339 -18.47 16.06 -4.73
N GLU A 340 -18.50 17.39 -4.80
CA GLU A 340 -18.86 18.29 -3.71
C GLU A 340 -20.32 18.76 -3.91
N GLY A 341 -21.02 19.11 -2.83
CA GLY A 341 -22.49 19.28 -2.82
C GLY A 341 -23.12 19.89 -4.08
N THR A 342 -22.58 21.00 -4.60
CA THR A 342 -23.05 21.69 -5.82
C THR A 342 -22.03 21.73 -6.97
N SER A 343 -20.84 21.14 -6.80
CA SER A 343 -19.77 21.20 -7.80
C SER A 343 -18.96 19.91 -7.86
N VAL A 344 -18.34 19.66 -9.00
CA VAL A 344 -17.35 18.62 -9.17
C VAL A 344 -15.99 19.28 -9.33
N ARG A 345 -14.98 18.91 -8.54
CA ARG A 345 -13.66 19.56 -8.53
C ARG A 345 -12.56 18.57 -8.88
N CYS A 346 -11.68 18.95 -9.79
CA CYS A 346 -10.46 18.19 -10.07
C CYS A 346 -9.53 18.23 -8.84
N ARG A 347 -9.19 17.07 -8.28
CA ARG A 347 -8.29 16.93 -7.13
C ARG A 347 -6.83 16.88 -7.58
N ALA A 348 -6.52 16.00 -8.52
CA ALA A 348 -5.18 15.78 -9.07
C ALA A 348 -5.25 14.99 -10.38
N GLY A 349 -4.19 15.04 -11.18
CA GLY A 349 -4.08 14.26 -12.41
C GLY A 349 -2.69 14.29 -13.05
N PHE A 350 -2.49 13.44 -14.05
CA PHE A 350 -1.29 13.30 -14.84
C PHE A 350 -1.62 13.37 -16.34
N GLY A 351 -0.67 13.88 -17.13
CA GLY A 351 -0.77 13.92 -18.60
C GLY A 351 -1.77 14.95 -19.17
N TYR A 352 -2.82 15.32 -18.45
CA TYR A 352 -3.70 16.43 -18.84
C TYR A 352 -3.07 17.80 -18.53
N PRO A 353 -3.30 18.83 -19.37
CA PRO A 353 -2.85 20.20 -19.13
C PRO A 353 -3.74 20.91 -18.10
N LEU A 354 -3.75 20.40 -16.86
CA LEU A 354 -4.54 20.95 -15.77
C LEU A 354 -4.01 22.35 -15.40
N GLY A 355 -4.88 23.36 -15.48
CA GLY A 355 -4.52 24.73 -15.12
C GLY A 355 -4.39 24.93 -13.60
N PHE A 356 -3.62 25.95 -13.20
CA PHE A 356 -3.54 26.44 -11.83
C PHE A 356 -4.95 26.84 -11.35
N GLY A 357 -5.56 26.05 -10.46
CA GLY A 357 -6.95 26.21 -10.02
C GLY A 357 -7.94 25.12 -10.48
N GLY A 358 -7.47 24.07 -11.18
CA GLY A 358 -8.10 22.74 -11.34
C GLY A 358 -9.61 22.70 -11.64
N GLY A 359 -9.96 22.41 -12.89
CA GLY A 359 -11.31 22.38 -13.47
C GLY A 359 -12.46 22.10 -12.50
N VAL A 360 -13.23 23.14 -12.18
CA VAL A 360 -14.50 23.04 -11.46
C VAL A 360 -15.62 22.90 -12.48
N LEU A 361 -16.41 21.86 -12.32
CA LEU A 361 -17.61 21.58 -13.10
C LEU A 361 -18.86 21.79 -12.23
N PRO A 362 -19.95 22.30 -12.78
CA PRO A 362 -21.22 22.35 -12.06
C PRO A 362 -21.81 20.94 -11.91
N ARG A 363 -22.60 20.72 -10.86
CA ARG A 363 -23.56 19.61 -10.83
C ARG A 363 -24.65 19.81 -11.91
N GLY A 364 -25.30 18.73 -12.31
CA GLY A 364 -26.37 18.74 -13.33
C GLY A 364 -25.91 18.35 -14.73
N ILE A 365 -24.65 17.98 -14.93
CA ILE A 365 -24.16 17.44 -16.20
C ILE A 365 -24.75 16.03 -16.36
N GLY A 366 -25.69 15.84 -17.28
CA GLY A 366 -26.49 14.62 -17.37
C GLY A 366 -25.72 13.30 -17.50
N LEU A 367 -24.52 13.31 -18.09
CA LEU A 367 -23.66 12.12 -18.11
C LEU A 367 -23.06 11.83 -16.72
N LEU A 368 -22.57 12.86 -16.02
CA LEU A 368 -21.98 12.71 -14.69
C LEU A 368 -23.04 12.39 -13.64
N GLU A 369 -24.23 12.99 -13.73
CA GLU A 369 -25.31 12.71 -12.78
C GLU A 369 -25.83 11.27 -12.88
N ARG A 370 -25.77 10.65 -14.07
CA ARG A 370 -26.06 9.22 -14.21
C ARG A 370 -25.00 8.38 -13.50
N MET A 371 -23.72 8.62 -13.78
CA MET A 371 -22.64 7.92 -13.07
C MET A 371 -22.69 8.15 -11.55
N ILE A 372 -22.92 9.37 -11.08
CA ILE A 372 -22.95 9.70 -9.64
C ILE A 372 -24.13 9.00 -8.94
N ARG A 373 -25.29 8.90 -9.61
CA ARG A 373 -26.49 8.27 -9.04
C ARG A 373 -26.45 6.75 -9.14
N ASP A 374 -26.03 6.22 -10.28
CA ASP A 374 -26.20 4.82 -10.65
C ASP A 374 -24.90 4.02 -10.48
N GLY A 375 -23.78 4.69 -10.22
CA GLY A 375 -22.44 4.08 -10.10
C GLY A 375 -21.99 3.40 -11.40
N GLU A 376 -22.54 3.85 -12.54
CA GLU A 376 -22.27 3.28 -13.85
C GLU A 376 -20.98 3.85 -14.42
N GLU A 377 -20.13 2.94 -14.91
CA GLU A 377 -18.95 3.30 -15.68
C GLU A 377 -19.36 3.83 -17.05
N ILE A 378 -18.68 4.89 -17.51
CA ILE A 378 -18.93 5.47 -18.81
C ILE A 378 -17.70 5.21 -19.68
N SER A 379 -17.88 4.39 -20.71
CA SER A 379 -16.94 4.19 -21.81
C SER A 379 -17.61 4.57 -23.13
N GLY A 380 -16.82 4.88 -24.16
CA GLY A 380 -17.36 5.25 -25.47
C GLY A 380 -18.08 6.61 -25.44
N LEU A 381 -17.45 7.63 -24.86
CA LEU A 381 -18.01 8.98 -24.82
C LEU A 381 -18.25 9.50 -26.23
N ASP A 382 -19.39 10.14 -26.47
CA ASP A 382 -19.59 10.96 -27.67
C ASP A 382 -18.87 12.30 -27.49
N PRO A 383 -17.77 12.56 -28.23
CA PRO A 383 -16.98 13.78 -28.09
C PRO A 383 -17.79 15.07 -28.35
N SER A 384 -18.82 14.95 -29.19
CA SER A 384 -19.70 16.06 -29.57
C SER A 384 -20.78 16.35 -28.54
N SER A 385 -20.93 15.49 -27.51
CA SER A 385 -21.92 15.69 -26.46
C SER A 385 -21.54 16.87 -25.57
N GLY A 386 -22.55 17.66 -25.16
CA GLY A 386 -22.31 18.85 -24.34
C GLY A 386 -21.64 18.56 -22.99
N GLY A 387 -21.80 17.35 -22.44
CA GLY A 387 -21.11 16.95 -21.21
C GLY A 387 -19.65 16.55 -21.44
N ALA A 388 -19.33 15.88 -22.56
CA ALA A 388 -17.94 15.57 -22.92
C ALA A 388 -17.14 16.85 -23.21
N MET A 389 -17.75 17.83 -23.88
CA MET A 389 -17.13 19.15 -24.10
C MET A 389 -16.82 19.89 -22.79
N GLN A 390 -17.72 19.80 -21.79
CA GLN A 390 -17.49 20.41 -20.49
C GLN A 390 -16.35 19.70 -19.73
N LEU A 391 -16.29 18.37 -19.77
CA LEU A 391 -15.18 17.60 -19.21
C LEU A 391 -13.85 17.92 -19.90
N ALA A 392 -13.82 17.98 -21.24
CA ALA A 392 -12.65 18.36 -22.02
C ALA A 392 -12.08 19.70 -21.53
N LYS A 393 -12.96 20.69 -21.40
CA LYS A 393 -12.58 22.02 -20.90
C LYS A 393 -12.04 21.99 -19.47
N ALA A 394 -12.61 21.16 -18.59
CA ALA A 394 -12.15 21.03 -17.22
C ALA A 394 -10.73 20.44 -17.12
N VAL A 395 -10.36 19.57 -18.04
CA VAL A 395 -8.99 19.02 -18.13
C VAL A 395 -8.06 19.79 -19.09
N GLY A 396 -8.50 20.94 -19.61
CA GLY A 396 -7.69 21.81 -20.46
C GLY A 396 -7.55 21.34 -21.91
N LEU A 397 -8.44 20.47 -22.38
CA LEU A 397 -8.50 20.00 -23.76
C LEU A 397 -9.62 20.69 -24.56
N ALA A 398 -9.45 20.73 -25.88
CA ALA A 398 -10.51 21.21 -26.78
C ALA A 398 -11.63 20.17 -26.93
N GLU A 399 -11.27 18.89 -26.95
CA GLU A 399 -12.17 17.76 -27.15
C GLU A 399 -11.58 16.50 -26.48
N LEU A 400 -12.44 15.61 -25.96
CA LEU A 400 -12.04 14.30 -25.45
C LEU A 400 -12.15 13.24 -26.56
N HIS A 401 -11.33 12.20 -26.49
CA HIS A 401 -11.48 11.08 -27.42
C HIS A 401 -12.70 10.22 -27.04
N SER A 402 -13.24 9.47 -28.00
CA SER A 402 -14.29 8.49 -27.71
C SER A 402 -13.82 7.36 -26.80
N GLU A 403 -12.53 7.06 -26.86
CA GLU A 403 -11.81 6.09 -26.01
C GLU A 403 -11.44 6.66 -24.63
N THR A 404 -12.14 7.70 -24.16
CA THR A 404 -12.00 8.21 -22.80
C THR A 404 -12.98 7.48 -21.88
N VAL A 405 -12.47 7.01 -20.73
CA VAL A 405 -13.25 6.34 -19.68
C VAL A 405 -13.53 7.27 -18.52
N VAL A 406 -14.71 7.13 -17.92
CA VAL A 406 -15.10 7.74 -16.65
C VAL A 406 -15.47 6.65 -15.66
N LEU A 407 -14.62 6.43 -14.66
CA LEU A 407 -14.79 5.41 -13.64
C LEU A 407 -15.30 6.04 -12.34
N PRO A 408 -16.45 5.62 -11.78
CA PRO A 408 -16.93 6.13 -10.51
C PRO A 408 -16.01 5.70 -9.36
N LEU A 409 -15.72 6.64 -8.46
CA LEU A 409 -15.00 6.39 -7.22
C LEU A 409 -16.01 6.29 -6.07
N GLY A 410 -16.17 5.08 -5.55
CA GLY A 410 -17.10 4.74 -4.47
C GLY A 410 -18.12 3.69 -4.88
N THR A 411 -18.92 3.24 -3.91
CA THR A 411 -19.93 2.22 -4.14
C THR A 411 -21.18 2.80 -4.79
N ARG A 412 -22.05 1.95 -5.36
CA ARG A 412 -23.36 2.38 -5.93
C ARG A 412 -24.21 3.19 -4.95
N ALA A 413 -24.05 2.96 -3.65
CA ALA A 413 -24.78 3.72 -2.62
C ALA A 413 -24.21 5.14 -2.41
N ARG A 414 -22.95 5.39 -2.78
CA ARG A 414 -22.28 6.68 -2.57
C ARG A 414 -21.06 6.85 -3.48
N VAL A 415 -21.28 7.42 -4.66
CA VAL A 415 -20.18 7.91 -5.53
C VAL A 415 -19.69 9.24 -5.00
N GLN A 416 -18.44 9.28 -4.55
CA GLN A 416 -17.81 10.47 -3.96
C GLN A 416 -16.91 11.21 -4.96
N GLY A 417 -16.60 10.57 -6.08
CA GLY A 417 -15.77 11.13 -7.13
C GLY A 417 -15.77 10.28 -8.38
N PHE A 418 -14.88 10.60 -9.31
CA PHE A 418 -14.60 9.75 -10.47
C PHE A 418 -13.18 9.94 -11.00
N LEU A 419 -12.66 8.92 -11.67
CA LEU A 419 -11.45 8.99 -12.49
C LEU A 419 -11.87 9.20 -13.94
N LEU A 420 -11.34 10.24 -14.58
CA LEU A 420 -11.39 10.46 -16.03
C LEU A 420 -10.04 10.06 -16.60
N GLY A 421 -10.01 9.19 -17.61
CA GLY A 421 -8.74 8.70 -18.16
C GLY A 421 -8.81 8.30 -19.63
N ASP A 422 -7.68 8.40 -20.32
CA ASP A 422 -7.55 7.90 -21.70
C ASP A 422 -6.11 7.53 -22.06
N ARG A 423 -5.96 6.97 -23.26
CA ARG A 423 -4.68 6.68 -23.91
C ARG A 423 -4.45 7.51 -25.17
N GLU A 424 -4.84 8.80 -25.14
CA GLU A 424 -4.63 9.73 -26.27
C GLU A 424 -5.21 9.25 -27.62
N GLY A 425 -6.35 8.55 -27.55
CA GLY A 425 -7.04 8.00 -28.73
C GLY A 425 -6.67 6.55 -29.08
N GLU A 426 -5.75 5.92 -28.34
CA GLU A 426 -5.57 4.46 -28.38
C GLU A 426 -6.70 3.74 -27.64
N ALA A 427 -6.91 2.46 -27.98
CA ALA A 427 -7.86 1.60 -27.29
C ALA A 427 -7.52 1.44 -25.80
N LEU A 428 -8.53 1.48 -24.95
CA LEU A 428 -8.39 1.25 -23.53
C LEU A 428 -7.99 -0.21 -23.25
N PRO A 429 -7.12 -0.46 -22.26
CA PRO A 429 -6.85 -1.82 -21.78
C PRO A 429 -8.08 -2.38 -21.05
N ASP A 430 -8.01 -3.63 -20.60
CA ASP A 430 -9.04 -4.16 -19.69
C ASP A 430 -9.03 -3.33 -18.40
N MET A 431 -10.09 -2.56 -18.20
CA MET A 431 -10.23 -1.66 -17.05
C MET A 431 -10.85 -2.35 -15.85
N GLY A 432 -11.17 -3.65 -15.91
CA GLY A 432 -11.90 -4.39 -14.88
C GLY A 432 -11.29 -4.22 -13.48
N ASP A 433 -9.97 -4.39 -13.36
CA ASP A 433 -9.26 -4.28 -12.09
C ASP A 433 -9.24 -2.84 -11.56
N LEU A 434 -8.94 -1.87 -12.43
CA LEU A 434 -8.92 -0.45 -12.03
C LEU A 434 -10.33 0.04 -11.65
N ALA A 435 -11.37 -0.40 -12.36
CA ALA A 435 -12.76 -0.09 -12.07
C ALA A 435 -13.22 -0.72 -10.77
N MET A 436 -12.80 -1.96 -10.48
CA MET A 436 -13.06 -2.63 -9.21
C MET A 436 -12.43 -1.86 -8.05
N LEU A 437 -11.14 -1.52 -8.17
CA LEU A 437 -10.40 -0.76 -7.15
C LEU A 437 -10.99 0.63 -6.96
N ALA A 438 -11.30 1.35 -8.03
CA ALA A 438 -11.98 2.65 -7.99
C ALA A 438 -13.30 2.60 -7.21
N LYS A 439 -14.13 1.57 -7.44
CA LYS A 439 -15.41 1.39 -6.75
C LYS A 439 -15.24 1.05 -5.26
N ARG A 440 -14.27 0.21 -4.92
CA ARG A 440 -14.06 -0.28 -3.55
C ARG A 440 -13.31 0.72 -2.68
N LEU A 441 -12.32 1.40 -3.25
CA LEU A 441 -11.40 2.29 -2.55
C LEU A 441 -11.80 3.76 -2.66
N GLY A 442 -12.77 4.08 -3.52
CA GLY A 442 -13.19 5.46 -3.75
C GLY A 442 -13.59 6.22 -2.49
N GLY A 443 -14.06 5.54 -1.44
CA GLY A 443 -14.37 6.16 -0.15
C GLY A 443 -13.15 6.58 0.69
N ALA A 444 -11.97 6.03 0.40
CA ALA A 444 -10.72 6.33 1.11
C ALA A 444 -9.98 7.55 0.52
N PHE A 445 -10.43 8.07 -0.64
CA PHE A 445 -9.78 9.19 -1.34
C PHE A 445 -10.40 10.57 -1.04
N PHE A 446 -11.50 10.64 -0.26
CA PHE A 446 -12.29 11.87 -0.09
C PHE A 446 -12.66 12.20 1.36
#